data_AF-A0AAD7IN77-F1
#
_entry.id   AF-A0AAD7IN77-F1
#
_cell.length_a   1.000
_cell.length_b   1.000
_cell.length_c   1.000
_cell.angle_alpha   90.00
_cell.angle_beta   90.00
_cell.angle_gamma   90.00
#
_symmetry.space_group_name_H-M   'P 1'
#
loop_
_entity.id
_entity.type
_entity.pdbx_description
1 polymer ?
#
loop_
_entity_poly.entity_id
_entity_poly.type
_entity_poly.pdbx_seq_one_letter_code
_entity_poly.pdbx_strand_id
1 'polypeptide(L)'
;MGRRAKHLTGDTKRAANQLSVTKYRQTSPAKTMLAAQRASLHRRKGAQASSTSAVTTTEPSQRRRKALQELPSPPSSLPPHIPCLPPLSAAIDEHAQLPLPDNEPLFREALFRPGALDLSDIGRWKREPPFEEDDDAMDPNSAAYLSFTRSLAFVLHGMRLREQNERNVQRRMEFEEGNWDELRDEVGALLEGWERALQVKYDPYHASREYTMLQHWLQWQARTIYHIYHLKFLMS
;
A
#
# COMPACT_ATOMS: atom_id res chain seq x y z
N MET A 1 -41.53 11.52 31.46
CA MET A 1 -40.43 10.98 32.31
C MET A 1 -39.25 10.59 31.42
N GLY A 2 -38.25 11.46 31.29
CA GLY A 2 -37.09 11.21 30.42
C GLY A 2 -36.08 10.26 31.06
N ARG A 3 -35.73 9.17 30.37
CA ARG A 3 -34.67 8.25 30.81
C ARG A 3 -33.31 8.86 30.46
N ARG A 4 -32.51 9.20 31.48
CA ARG A 4 -31.11 9.62 31.31
C ARG A 4 -30.26 8.40 30.94
N ALA A 5 -29.59 8.46 29.79
CA ALA A 5 -28.61 7.47 29.39
C ALA A 5 -27.41 7.52 30.35
N LYS A 6 -27.11 6.40 31.02
CA LYS A 6 -25.92 6.29 31.87
C LYS A 6 -24.71 6.09 30.95
N HIS A 7 -23.83 7.09 30.87
CA HIS A 7 -22.57 6.96 30.14
C HIS A 7 -21.69 5.91 30.84
N LEU A 8 -21.43 4.80 30.14
CA LEU A 8 -20.45 3.78 30.56
C LEU A 8 -19.06 4.42 30.57
N THR A 9 -18.43 4.46 31.75
CA THR A 9 -17.08 4.97 31.94
C THR A 9 -16.06 4.12 31.15
N GLY A 10 -14.93 4.72 30.74
CA GLY A 10 -13.91 4.03 29.93
C GLY A 10 -13.42 2.71 30.54
N ASP A 11 -13.47 2.58 31.87
CA ASP A 11 -13.03 1.38 32.58
C ASP A 11 -14.05 0.24 32.47
N THR A 12 -15.35 0.56 32.46
CA THR A 12 -16.40 -0.45 32.19
C THR A 12 -16.32 -0.98 30.76
N LYS A 13 -15.97 -0.14 29.79
CA LYS A 13 -15.72 -0.57 28.40
C LYS A 13 -14.49 -1.48 28.30
N ARG A 14 -13.40 -1.16 29.01
CA ARG A 14 -12.19 -2.00 29.05
C ARG A 14 -12.44 -3.36 29.71
N ALA A 15 -13.16 -3.40 30.83
CA ALA A 15 -13.53 -4.64 31.50
C ALA A 15 -14.42 -5.53 30.61
N ALA A 16 -15.40 -4.94 29.91
CA ALA A 16 -16.25 -5.68 28.98
C ALA A 16 -15.45 -6.28 27.80
N ASN A 17 -14.47 -5.56 27.27
CA ASN A 17 -13.59 -6.05 26.21
C ASN A 17 -12.66 -7.18 26.69
N GLN A 18 -12.15 -7.12 27.92
CA GLN A 18 -11.34 -8.22 28.46
C GLN A 18 -12.18 -9.50 28.66
N LEU A 19 -13.44 -9.36 29.07
CA LEU A 19 -14.37 -10.48 29.21
C LEU A 19 -14.76 -11.09 27.86
N SER A 20 -14.93 -10.29 26.80
CA SER A 20 -15.24 -10.80 25.47
C SER A 20 -14.05 -11.57 24.86
N VAL A 21 -12.83 -11.05 25.01
CA VAL A 21 -11.60 -11.70 24.52
C VAL A 21 -11.32 -13.02 25.24
N THR A 22 -11.50 -13.07 26.56
CA THR A 22 -11.31 -14.30 27.33
C THR A 22 -12.36 -15.36 26.98
N LYS A 23 -13.62 -14.95 26.78
CA LYS A 23 -14.70 -15.86 26.34
C LYS A 23 -14.43 -16.44 24.94
N TYR A 24 -13.96 -15.60 24.00
CA TYR A 24 -13.61 -16.07 22.65
C TYR A 24 -12.46 -17.08 22.64
N ARG A 25 -11.41 -16.87 23.44
CA ARG A 25 -10.27 -17.81 23.57
C ARG A 25 -10.66 -19.18 24.12
N GLN A 26 -11.77 -19.30 24.84
CA GLN A 26 -12.25 -20.56 25.40
C GLN A 26 -13.12 -21.36 24.42
N THR A 27 -13.57 -20.75 23.31
CA THR A 27 -14.37 -21.44 22.28
C THR A 27 -13.55 -22.48 21.52
N SER A 28 -14.22 -23.57 21.09
CA SER A 28 -13.60 -24.68 20.33
C SER A 28 -12.80 -24.21 19.10
N PRO A 29 -13.30 -23.28 18.26
CA PRO A 29 -12.57 -22.82 17.08
C PRO A 29 -11.25 -22.10 17.40
N ALA A 30 -11.22 -21.29 18.47
CA ALA A 30 -10.02 -20.57 18.88
C ALA A 30 -8.91 -21.51 19.40
N LYS A 31 -9.29 -22.61 20.06
CA LYS A 31 -8.34 -23.65 20.50
C LYS A 31 -7.73 -24.40 19.32
N THR A 32 -8.52 -24.72 18.29
CA THR A 32 -8.04 -25.41 17.08
C THR A 32 -7.06 -24.53 16.30
N MET A 33 -7.32 -23.24 16.18
CA MET A 33 -6.43 -22.28 15.52
C MET A 33 -5.08 -22.14 16.27
N LEU A 34 -5.10 -22.05 17.60
CA LEU A 34 -3.88 -22.01 18.42
C LEU A 34 -3.07 -23.32 18.34
N ALA A 35 -3.73 -24.47 18.24
CA ALA A 35 -3.07 -25.76 18.04
C ALA A 35 -2.39 -25.86 16.66
N ALA A 36 -3.06 -25.40 15.60
CA ALA A 36 -2.50 -25.34 14.25
C ALA A 36 -1.27 -24.41 14.16
N GLN A 37 -1.33 -23.26 14.84
CA GLN A 37 -0.21 -22.31 14.89
C GLN A 37 0.99 -22.87 15.66
N ARG A 38 0.78 -23.66 16.72
CA ARG A 38 1.87 -24.36 17.42
C ARG A 38 2.47 -25.48 16.57
N ALA A 39 1.66 -26.23 15.82
CA ALA A 39 2.15 -27.30 14.95
C ALA A 39 3.05 -26.79 13.81
N SER A 40 2.75 -25.62 13.23
CA SER A 40 3.58 -25.01 12.17
C SER A 40 4.94 -24.55 12.69
N LEU A 41 5.01 -24.04 13.92
CA LEU A 41 6.27 -23.65 14.56
C LEU A 41 7.21 -24.84 14.83
N HIS A 42 6.67 -26.02 15.18
CA HIS A 42 7.48 -27.22 15.37
C HIS A 42 7.99 -27.82 14.04
N ARG A 43 7.23 -27.76 12.95
CA ARG A 43 7.72 -28.18 11.61
C ARG A 43 8.90 -27.35 11.12
N ARG A 44 8.92 -26.05 11.41
CA ARG A 44 10.02 -25.16 10.99
C ARG A 44 11.33 -25.43 11.72
N LYS A 45 11.28 -25.89 12.98
CA LYS A 45 12.48 -26.27 13.76
C LYS A 45 13.05 -27.65 13.40
N GLY A 46 12.24 -28.57 12.85
CA GLY A 46 12.71 -29.89 12.41
C GLY A 46 13.49 -29.88 11.10
N ALA A 47 13.19 -28.95 10.19
CA ALA A 47 13.81 -28.89 8.86
C ALA A 47 15.24 -28.30 8.85
N GLN A 48 15.67 -27.64 9.93
CA GLN A 48 17.02 -27.06 10.04
C GLN A 48 18.05 -27.98 10.72
N ALA A 49 17.64 -29.14 11.24
CA ALA A 49 18.51 -30.05 12.00
C ALA A 49 19.07 -31.24 11.18
N SER A 50 18.85 -31.29 9.87
CA SER A 50 19.17 -32.48 9.04
C SER A 50 20.28 -32.27 8.00
N SER A 51 21.03 -31.18 8.05
CA SER A 51 22.07 -30.87 7.05
C SER A 51 23.44 -30.64 7.69
N THR A 52 23.97 -31.65 8.38
CA THR A 52 25.39 -31.71 8.76
C THR A 52 25.81 -33.16 8.90
N SER A 53 26.41 -33.74 7.86
CA SER A 53 27.42 -34.80 7.99
C SER A 53 28.14 -35.08 6.67
N ALA A 54 29.46 -34.92 6.75
CA ALA A 54 30.54 -35.58 6.03
C ALA A 54 30.71 -35.37 4.51
N VAL A 55 31.90 -34.93 4.10
CA VAL A 55 32.77 -35.66 3.17
C VAL A 55 34.21 -35.10 3.22
N THR A 56 35.12 -36.04 3.09
CA THR A 56 36.54 -36.08 3.46
C THR A 56 37.47 -35.37 2.48
N THR A 57 38.56 -34.84 3.03
CA THR A 57 39.81 -34.40 2.41
C THR A 57 40.37 -35.34 1.34
N THR A 58 40.62 -34.85 0.12
CA THR A 58 41.81 -35.19 -0.69
C THR A 58 42.00 -34.16 -1.83
N GLU A 59 43.09 -33.37 -1.76
CA GLU A 59 43.69 -32.67 -2.91
C GLU A 59 44.69 -33.66 -3.58
N PRO A 60 44.99 -33.60 -4.91
CA PRO A 60 45.64 -32.42 -5.47
C PRO A 60 45.30 -32.03 -6.92
N SER A 61 45.40 -30.72 -7.17
CA SER A 61 46.12 -30.11 -8.30
C SER A 61 46.29 -30.92 -9.60
N GLN A 62 45.54 -30.57 -10.67
CA GLN A 62 46.02 -30.54 -12.09
C GLN A 62 44.95 -30.30 -13.18
N ARG A 63 43.69 -29.91 -12.87
CA ARG A 63 42.67 -29.62 -13.91
C ARG A 63 42.23 -28.15 -14.01
N ARG A 64 43.01 -27.20 -13.49
CA ARG A 64 42.59 -25.80 -13.33
C ARG A 64 42.88 -24.86 -14.50
N ARG A 65 43.28 -25.38 -15.68
CA ARG A 65 43.69 -24.54 -16.84
C ARG A 65 42.86 -24.69 -18.12
N LYS A 66 41.79 -25.50 -18.15
CA LYS A 66 40.93 -25.62 -19.35
C LYS A 66 39.43 -25.36 -19.14
N ALA A 67 39.02 -24.99 -17.92
CA ALA A 67 37.61 -24.69 -17.60
C ALA A 67 37.32 -23.18 -17.40
N LEU A 68 38.25 -22.29 -17.79
CA LEU A 68 38.09 -20.83 -17.68
C LEU A 68 37.66 -20.16 -19.00
N GLN A 69 37.35 -20.94 -20.04
CA GLN A 69 37.02 -20.39 -21.37
C GLN A 69 35.54 -20.49 -21.76
N GLU A 70 34.70 -21.05 -20.88
CA GLU A 70 33.24 -21.07 -21.06
C GLU A 70 32.55 -20.69 -19.75
N LEU A 71 32.94 -19.54 -19.18
CA LEU A 71 32.01 -18.85 -18.28
C LEU A 71 30.94 -18.22 -19.18
N PRO A 72 29.66 -18.61 -19.03
CA PRO A 72 28.56 -17.84 -19.61
C PRO A 72 28.76 -16.40 -19.16
N SER A 73 28.76 -15.48 -20.11
CA SER A 73 28.80 -14.05 -19.82
C SER A 73 27.82 -13.77 -18.67
N PRO A 74 28.19 -12.99 -17.64
CA PRO A 74 27.24 -12.59 -16.62
C PRO A 74 26.02 -12.02 -17.36
N PRO A 75 24.79 -12.48 -17.08
CA PRO A 75 23.61 -11.90 -17.72
C PRO A 75 23.69 -10.41 -17.49
N SER A 76 23.70 -9.66 -18.60
CA SER A 76 23.77 -8.20 -18.62
C SER A 76 22.83 -7.67 -17.54
N SER A 77 23.40 -7.17 -16.44
CA SER A 77 22.66 -6.78 -15.23
C SER A 77 22.01 -5.42 -15.42
N LEU A 78 21.43 -5.19 -16.60
CA LEU A 78 20.58 -4.04 -16.78
C LEU A 78 19.37 -4.24 -15.87
N PRO A 79 19.02 -3.23 -15.06
CA PRO A 79 17.83 -3.31 -14.26
C PRO A 79 16.64 -3.63 -15.17
N PRO A 80 15.72 -4.50 -14.75
CA PRO A 80 14.55 -4.78 -15.55
C PRO A 80 13.87 -3.45 -15.90
N HIS A 81 13.42 -3.31 -17.14
CA HIS A 81 12.78 -2.10 -17.66
C HIS A 81 11.65 -2.54 -18.56
N ILE A 82 10.49 -1.89 -18.45
CA ILE A 82 9.32 -2.17 -19.29
C ILE A 82 9.61 -1.63 -20.69
N PRO A 83 9.72 -2.47 -21.73
CA PRO A 83 10.06 -1.99 -23.07
C PRO A 83 9.03 -0.99 -23.61
N CYS A 84 9.51 0.02 -24.34
CA CYS A 84 8.70 0.96 -25.10
C CYS A 84 7.83 1.93 -24.28
N LEU A 85 8.19 2.22 -23.01
CA LEU A 85 7.56 3.33 -22.28
C LEU A 85 8.08 4.69 -22.75
N PRO A 86 7.23 5.73 -22.85
CA PRO A 86 7.67 7.08 -23.14
C PRO A 86 8.53 7.65 -22.00
N PRO A 87 9.33 8.70 -22.21
CA PRO A 87 10.05 9.37 -21.12
C PRO A 87 9.10 9.88 -20.04
N LEU A 88 9.46 9.71 -18.77
CA LEU A 88 8.66 10.21 -17.64
C LEU A 88 8.78 11.73 -17.54
N SER A 89 7.64 12.42 -17.42
CA SER A 89 7.61 13.86 -17.19
C SER A 89 8.20 14.23 -15.82
N ALA A 90 8.98 15.32 -15.75
CA ALA A 90 9.55 15.84 -14.50
C ALA A 90 8.47 16.14 -13.44
N ALA A 91 7.30 16.62 -13.87
CA ALA A 91 6.20 16.90 -12.95
C ALA A 91 5.68 15.62 -12.26
N ILE A 92 5.67 14.48 -12.97
CA ILE A 92 5.29 13.19 -12.36
C ILE A 92 6.33 12.77 -11.33
N ASP A 93 7.61 12.93 -11.64
CA ASP A 93 8.69 12.61 -10.69
C ASP A 93 8.61 13.46 -9.42
N GLU A 94 8.43 14.78 -9.56
CA GLU A 94 8.26 15.71 -8.45
C GLU A 94 7.05 15.33 -7.55
N HIS A 95 5.89 15.09 -8.15
CA HIS A 95 4.70 14.68 -7.39
C HIS A 95 4.86 13.30 -6.74
N ALA A 96 5.50 12.35 -7.40
CA ALA A 96 5.72 11.00 -6.86
C ALA A 96 6.61 11.02 -5.60
N GLN A 97 7.56 11.95 -5.54
CA GLN A 97 8.52 12.06 -4.44
C GLN A 97 8.00 12.84 -3.22
N LEU A 98 6.82 13.46 -3.30
CA LEU A 98 6.22 14.14 -2.16
C LEU A 98 6.07 13.18 -0.96
N PRO A 99 6.42 13.60 0.26
CA PRO A 99 6.38 12.73 1.44
C PRO A 99 4.94 12.29 1.75
N LEU A 100 4.81 11.08 2.30
CA LEU A 100 3.54 10.62 2.87
C LEU A 100 3.41 11.11 4.31
N PRO A 101 2.17 11.29 4.81
CA PRO A 101 1.89 11.67 6.19
C PRO A 101 2.06 10.47 7.15
N ASP A 102 3.22 9.83 7.13
CA ASP A 102 3.53 8.60 7.88
C ASP A 102 3.46 8.75 9.41
N ASN A 103 3.60 9.97 9.92
CA ASN A 103 3.49 10.32 11.33
C ASN A 103 2.05 10.57 11.79
N GLU A 104 1.09 10.68 10.87
CA GLU A 104 -0.30 11.02 11.21
C GLU A 104 -1.07 9.76 11.66
N PRO A 105 -1.74 9.79 12.83
CA PRO A 105 -2.45 8.62 13.35
C PRO A 105 -3.55 8.10 12.40
N LEU A 106 -4.29 8.99 11.76
CA LEU A 106 -5.36 8.63 10.82
C LEU A 106 -4.82 7.92 9.58
N PHE A 107 -3.65 8.33 9.08
CA PHE A 107 -2.96 7.65 7.99
C PHE A 107 -2.64 6.20 8.39
N ARG A 108 -2.02 6.01 9.56
CA ARG A 108 -1.66 4.67 10.06
C ARG A 108 -2.89 3.80 10.31
N GLU A 109 -3.94 4.38 10.88
CA GLU A 109 -5.19 3.66 11.12
C GLU A 109 -5.83 3.20 9.82
N ALA A 110 -5.92 4.07 8.82
CA ALA A 110 -6.44 3.73 7.50
C ALA A 110 -5.60 2.67 6.78
N LEU A 111 -4.27 2.73 6.95
CA LEU A 111 -3.32 1.76 6.39
C LEU A 111 -3.49 0.35 7.00
N PHE A 112 -3.61 0.24 8.32
CA PHE A 112 -3.56 -1.05 9.03
C PHE A 112 -4.90 -1.62 9.45
N ARG A 113 -5.98 -0.82 9.52
CA ARG A 113 -7.29 -1.25 10.05
C ARG A 113 -8.41 -0.95 9.05
N PRO A 114 -8.60 -1.80 8.02
CA PRO A 114 -9.74 -1.66 7.12
C PRO A 114 -11.06 -1.69 7.91
N GLY A 115 -11.91 -0.70 7.69
CA GLY A 115 -13.24 -0.61 8.31
C GLY A 115 -13.28 -0.03 9.73
N ALA A 116 -12.15 0.45 10.28
CA ALA A 116 -12.16 1.13 11.59
C ALA A 116 -12.75 2.56 11.54
N LEU A 117 -12.70 3.18 10.37
CA LEU A 117 -13.20 4.52 10.13
C LEU A 117 -14.53 4.43 9.37
N ASP A 118 -15.46 5.35 9.66
CA ASP A 118 -16.65 5.53 8.82
C ASP A 118 -16.21 6.23 7.54
N LEU A 119 -16.31 5.51 6.42
CA LEU A 119 -15.81 5.93 5.11
C LEU A 119 -16.92 6.09 4.08
N SER A 120 -18.17 6.22 4.53
CA SER A 120 -19.35 6.34 3.66
C SER A 120 -19.16 7.42 2.57
N ASP A 121 -18.58 8.56 2.93
CA ASP A 121 -18.37 9.67 1.99
C ASP A 121 -17.01 9.67 1.27
N ILE A 122 -16.10 8.75 1.60
CA ILE A 122 -14.78 8.69 0.97
C ILE A 122 -14.85 8.23 -0.49
N GLY A 123 -15.88 7.46 -0.83
CA GLY A 123 -16.05 6.88 -2.17
C GLY A 123 -15.95 7.92 -3.29
N ARG A 124 -16.55 9.10 -3.11
CA ARG A 124 -16.53 10.15 -4.14
C ARG A 124 -15.13 10.69 -4.43
N TRP A 125 -14.29 10.79 -3.39
CA TRP A 125 -12.92 11.33 -3.47
C TRP A 125 -11.90 10.32 -4.00
N LYS A 126 -12.26 9.04 -4.08
CA LYS A 126 -11.44 8.01 -4.72
C LYS A 126 -11.60 7.98 -6.25
N ARG A 127 -12.65 8.60 -6.78
CA ARG A 127 -12.91 8.66 -8.22
C ARG A 127 -11.92 9.61 -8.91
N GLU A 128 -11.79 9.47 -10.22
CA GLU A 128 -11.04 10.43 -11.04
C GLU A 128 -11.73 11.80 -10.98
N PRO A 129 -10.99 12.91 -10.83
CA PRO A 129 -11.56 14.25 -10.95
C PRO A 129 -12.13 14.47 -12.37
N PRO A 130 -13.12 15.37 -12.56
CA PRO A 130 -13.60 16.36 -11.61
C PRO A 130 -14.54 15.78 -10.53
N PHE A 131 -14.34 16.24 -9.30
CA PHE A 131 -15.27 16.08 -8.19
C PHE A 131 -16.45 17.03 -8.31
N GLU A 132 -17.61 16.53 -7.86
CA GLU A 132 -18.83 17.30 -7.65
C GLU A 132 -18.61 18.33 -6.54
N GLU A 133 -19.28 19.49 -6.64
CA GLU A 133 -19.24 20.52 -5.61
C GLU A 133 -19.73 19.95 -4.28
N ASP A 134 -19.01 20.29 -3.22
CA ASP A 134 -19.35 19.87 -1.87
C ASP A 134 -20.51 20.70 -1.32
N ASP A 135 -21.72 20.10 -1.29
CA ASP A 135 -22.94 20.69 -0.72
C ASP A 135 -22.92 20.83 0.82
N ASP A 136 -21.76 20.66 1.46
CA ASP A 136 -21.62 20.81 2.90
C ASP A 136 -21.94 22.25 3.32
N ALA A 137 -22.89 22.42 4.23
CA ALA A 137 -23.28 23.73 4.77
C ALA A 137 -22.19 24.42 5.64
N MET A 138 -20.98 23.85 5.71
CA MET A 138 -19.86 24.41 6.47
C MET A 138 -19.13 25.47 5.66
N ASP A 139 -18.79 26.59 6.30
CA ASP A 139 -17.94 27.62 5.70
C ASP A 139 -16.58 27.01 5.27
N PRO A 140 -16.20 27.08 3.97
CA PRO A 140 -14.94 26.57 3.44
C PRO A 140 -13.70 27.17 4.13
N ASN A 141 -13.83 28.35 4.73
CA ASN A 141 -12.76 29.05 5.44
C ASN A 141 -12.73 28.71 6.95
N SER A 142 -13.68 27.94 7.45
CA SER A 142 -13.72 27.59 8.87
C SER A 142 -12.61 26.61 9.23
N ALA A 143 -12.03 26.79 10.43
CA ALA A 143 -10.99 25.88 10.94
C ALA A 143 -11.47 24.42 11.01
N ALA A 144 -12.76 24.20 11.31
CA ALA A 144 -13.36 22.88 11.35
C ALA A 144 -13.36 22.23 9.96
N TYR A 145 -13.80 22.95 8.92
CA TYR A 145 -13.76 22.48 7.54
C TYR A 145 -12.35 22.08 7.10
N LEU A 146 -11.37 22.97 7.31
CA LEU A 146 -9.98 22.73 6.94
C LEU A 146 -9.38 21.52 7.68
N SER A 147 -9.68 21.38 8.98
CA SER A 147 -9.23 20.24 9.78
C SER A 147 -9.83 18.91 9.31
N PHE A 148 -11.09 18.92 8.89
CA PHE A 148 -11.78 17.77 8.34
C PHE A 148 -11.19 17.38 6.98
N THR A 149 -11.04 18.34 6.07
CA THR A 149 -10.39 18.15 4.76
C THR A 149 -8.99 17.56 4.89
N ARG A 150 -8.18 18.06 5.84
CA ARG A 150 -6.85 17.52 6.11
C ARG A 150 -6.91 16.08 6.63
N SER A 151 -7.81 15.81 7.57
CA SER A 151 -8.02 14.46 8.12
C SER A 151 -8.42 13.47 7.03
N LEU A 152 -9.32 13.88 6.14
CA LEU A 152 -9.76 13.12 4.97
C LEU A 152 -8.57 12.76 4.05
N ALA A 153 -7.72 13.73 3.74
CA ALA A 153 -6.51 13.50 2.93
C ALA A 153 -5.59 12.43 3.56
N PHE A 154 -5.39 12.49 4.88
CA PHE A 154 -4.57 11.49 5.59
C PHE A 154 -5.14 10.08 5.51
N VAL A 155 -6.45 9.94 5.71
CA VAL A 155 -7.15 8.65 5.56
C VAL A 155 -6.99 8.11 4.14
N LEU A 156 -7.23 8.96 3.13
CA LEU A 156 -7.08 8.59 1.73
C LEU A 156 -5.65 8.18 1.38
N HIS A 157 -4.61 8.84 1.91
CA HIS A 157 -3.22 8.39 1.74
C HIS A 157 -2.99 6.98 2.30
N GLY A 158 -3.49 6.69 3.50
CA GLY A 158 -3.33 5.37 4.12
C GLY A 158 -4.02 4.27 3.31
N MET A 159 -5.24 4.55 2.83
CA MET A 159 -5.99 3.62 1.97
C MET A 159 -5.28 3.37 0.64
N ARG A 160 -4.83 4.43 -0.04
CA ARG A 160 -4.15 4.31 -1.33
C ARG A 160 -2.84 3.56 -1.23
N LEU A 161 -2.07 3.76 -0.16
CA LEU A 161 -0.84 2.99 0.06
C LEU A 161 -1.15 1.49 0.20
N ARG A 162 -2.23 1.14 0.92
CA ARG A 162 -2.67 -0.24 1.03
C ARG A 162 -3.07 -0.83 -0.32
N GLU A 163 -3.93 -0.13 -1.07
CA GLU A 163 -4.36 -0.54 -2.42
C GLU A 163 -3.16 -0.72 -3.36
N GLN A 164 -2.18 0.18 -3.29
CA GLN A 164 -0.96 0.07 -4.07
C GLN A 164 -0.14 -1.17 -3.69
N ASN A 165 -0.01 -1.46 -2.40
CA ASN A 165 0.69 -2.66 -1.94
C ASN A 165 -0.02 -3.95 -2.40
N GLU A 166 -1.35 -3.98 -2.35
CA GLU A 166 -2.17 -5.08 -2.86
C GLU A 166 -1.96 -5.26 -4.37
N ARG A 167 -2.06 -4.17 -5.15
CA ARG A 167 -1.82 -4.20 -6.61
C ARG A 167 -0.38 -4.57 -6.95
N ASN A 168 0.61 -4.17 -6.15
CA ASN A 168 2.02 -4.54 -6.35
C ASN A 168 2.24 -6.07 -6.26
N VAL A 169 1.47 -6.78 -5.42
CA VAL A 169 1.51 -8.25 -5.41
C VAL A 169 1.07 -8.82 -6.75
N GLN A 170 0.00 -8.27 -7.34
CA GLN A 170 -0.50 -8.69 -8.64
C GLN A 170 0.50 -8.36 -9.77
N ARG A 171 1.05 -7.13 -9.79
CA ARG A 171 2.05 -6.72 -10.79
C ARG A 171 3.30 -7.60 -10.79
N ARG A 172 3.71 -8.13 -9.64
CA ARG A 172 4.81 -9.10 -9.55
C ARG A 172 4.52 -10.38 -10.32
N MET A 173 3.30 -10.91 -10.19
CA MET A 173 2.89 -12.11 -10.92
C MET A 173 2.85 -11.83 -12.43
N GLU A 174 2.24 -10.72 -12.85
CA GLU A 174 2.20 -10.28 -14.26
C GLU A 174 3.62 -10.12 -14.85
N PHE A 175 4.54 -9.56 -14.06
CA PHE A 175 5.93 -9.39 -14.44
C PHE A 175 6.67 -10.73 -14.60
N GLU A 176 6.47 -11.69 -13.67
CA GLU A 176 7.06 -13.03 -13.73
C GLU A 176 6.56 -13.84 -14.94
N GLU A 177 5.30 -13.63 -15.33
CA GLU A 177 4.69 -14.22 -16.52
C GLU A 177 5.12 -13.53 -17.82
N GLY A 178 5.84 -12.40 -17.74
CA GLY A 178 6.28 -11.64 -18.90
C GLY A 178 5.16 -10.85 -19.58
N ASN A 179 4.10 -10.50 -18.84
CA ASN A 179 2.94 -9.78 -19.36
C ASN A 179 3.19 -8.27 -19.40
N TRP A 180 4.14 -7.86 -20.24
CA TRP A 180 4.57 -6.47 -20.37
C TRP A 180 3.50 -5.54 -20.95
N ASP A 181 2.62 -6.10 -21.78
CA ASP A 181 1.57 -5.32 -22.44
C ASP A 181 0.52 -4.86 -21.42
N GLU A 182 0.15 -5.69 -20.43
CA GLU A 182 -0.74 -5.25 -19.33
C GLU A 182 -0.14 -4.11 -18.51
N LEU A 183 1.16 -4.17 -18.18
CA LEU A 183 1.84 -3.08 -17.47
C LEU A 183 1.93 -1.81 -18.32
N ARG A 184 2.13 -1.94 -19.63
CA ARG A 184 2.17 -0.81 -20.56
C ARG A 184 0.81 -0.15 -20.69
N ASP A 185 -0.25 -0.95 -20.84
CA ASP A 185 -1.62 -0.48 -20.93
C ASP A 185 -2.06 0.21 -19.63
N GLU A 186 -1.68 -0.35 -18.47
CA GLU A 186 -1.90 0.30 -17.17
C GLU A 186 -1.22 1.67 -17.11
N VAL A 187 0.06 1.77 -17.50
CA VAL A 187 0.79 3.04 -17.52
C VAL A 187 0.16 4.03 -18.49
N GLY A 188 -0.26 3.58 -19.68
CA GLY A 188 -0.96 4.40 -20.67
C GLY A 188 -2.23 5.01 -20.10
N ALA A 189 -3.11 4.18 -19.51
CA ALA A 189 -4.34 4.64 -18.88
C ALA A 189 -4.08 5.62 -17.71
N LEU A 190 -3.02 5.38 -16.93
CA LEU A 190 -2.64 6.27 -15.84
C LEU A 190 -2.15 7.64 -16.35
N LEU A 191 -1.35 7.66 -17.43
CA LEU A 191 -0.87 8.90 -18.05
C LEU A 191 -2.03 9.72 -18.64
N GLU A 192 -2.98 9.07 -19.32
CA GLU A 192 -4.16 9.75 -19.83
C GLU A 192 -5.00 10.37 -18.70
N GLY A 193 -5.21 9.63 -17.60
CA GLY A 193 -5.92 10.15 -16.44
C GLY A 193 -5.20 11.33 -15.78
N TRP A 194 -3.86 11.26 -15.71
CA TRP A 194 -3.03 12.36 -15.23
C TRP A 194 -3.22 13.63 -16.08
N GLU A 195 -3.16 13.50 -17.40
CA GLU A 195 -3.34 14.63 -18.31
C GLU A 195 -4.73 15.26 -18.22
N ARG A 196 -5.79 14.43 -18.09
CA ARG A 196 -7.15 14.91 -17.87
C ARG A 196 -7.27 15.67 -16.54
N ALA A 197 -6.70 15.12 -15.47
CA ALA A 197 -6.76 15.75 -14.15
C ALA A 197 -6.03 17.11 -14.11
N LEU A 198 -4.95 17.30 -14.88
CA LEU A 198 -4.26 18.59 -14.99
C LEU A 198 -5.11 19.70 -15.62
N GLN A 199 -6.15 19.35 -16.40
CA GLN A 199 -7.07 20.33 -16.98
C GLN A 199 -8.13 20.79 -15.97
N VAL A 200 -8.32 20.05 -14.87
CA VAL A 200 -9.29 20.39 -13.83
C VAL A 200 -8.75 21.51 -12.96
N LYS A 201 -9.56 22.56 -12.76
CA LYS A 201 -9.20 23.72 -11.94
C LYS A 201 -10.22 23.91 -10.83
N TYR A 202 -9.74 23.85 -9.59
CA TYR A 202 -10.49 24.25 -8.41
C TYR A 202 -9.89 25.53 -7.84
N ASP A 203 -10.74 26.44 -7.40
CA ASP A 203 -10.31 27.62 -6.66
C ASP A 203 -9.92 27.20 -5.24
N PRO A 204 -8.66 27.37 -4.81
CA PRO A 204 -8.22 26.96 -3.47
C PRO A 204 -8.92 27.74 -2.33
N TYR A 205 -9.58 28.86 -2.61
CA TYR A 205 -10.29 29.66 -1.61
C TYR A 205 -11.77 29.31 -1.49
N HIS A 206 -12.41 28.94 -2.61
CA HIS A 206 -13.85 28.64 -2.65
C HIS A 206 -14.16 27.14 -2.70
N ALA A 207 -13.24 26.33 -3.24
CA ALA A 207 -13.33 24.88 -3.40
C ALA A 207 -12.07 24.21 -2.80
N SER A 208 -11.74 24.58 -1.56
CA SER A 208 -10.47 24.22 -0.92
C SER A 208 -10.35 22.70 -0.68
N ARG A 209 -11.46 22.01 -0.46
CA ARG A 209 -11.50 20.54 -0.30
C ARG A 209 -11.26 19.85 -1.62
N GLU A 210 -11.98 20.20 -2.67
CA GLU A 210 -11.82 19.67 -4.02
C GLU A 210 -10.40 19.89 -4.53
N TYR A 211 -9.85 21.08 -4.31
CA TYR A 211 -8.45 21.38 -4.59
C TYR A 211 -7.51 20.43 -3.84
N THR A 212 -7.72 20.25 -2.53
CA THR A 212 -6.89 19.34 -1.71
C THR A 212 -7.00 17.89 -2.19
N MET A 213 -8.20 17.43 -2.55
CA MET A 213 -8.45 16.09 -3.05
C MET A 213 -7.85 15.89 -4.44
N LEU A 214 -7.83 16.92 -5.29
CA LEU A 214 -7.15 16.91 -6.59
C LEU A 214 -5.64 16.76 -6.40
N GLN A 215 -5.04 17.51 -5.49
CA GLN A 215 -3.60 17.39 -5.18
C GLN A 215 -3.25 16.00 -4.66
N HIS A 216 -4.07 15.45 -3.76
CA HIS A 216 -3.94 14.07 -3.30
C HIS A 216 -4.01 13.08 -4.46
N TRP A 217 -5.02 13.21 -5.33
CA TRP A 217 -5.23 12.32 -6.46
C TRP A 217 -4.03 12.35 -7.42
N LEU A 218 -3.57 13.55 -7.80
CA LEU A 218 -2.39 13.76 -8.64
C LEU A 218 -1.17 13.08 -8.01
N GLN A 219 -0.89 13.33 -6.72
CA GLN A 219 0.23 12.69 -6.03
C GLN A 219 0.19 11.16 -6.14
N TRP A 220 -0.98 10.53 -5.96
CA TRP A 220 -1.10 9.07 -6.05
C TRP A 220 -1.01 8.51 -7.46
N GLN A 221 -1.56 9.24 -8.43
CA GLN A 221 -1.41 8.90 -9.83
C GLN A 221 0.06 8.91 -10.22
N ALA A 222 0.77 9.99 -9.87
CA ALA A 222 2.21 10.14 -10.10
C ALA A 222 3.02 9.03 -9.42
N ARG A 223 2.75 8.74 -8.14
CA ARG A 223 3.40 7.64 -7.41
C ARG A 223 3.20 6.29 -8.08
N THR A 224 2.00 6.03 -8.60
CA THR A 224 1.67 4.76 -9.23
C THR A 224 2.43 4.61 -10.54
N ILE A 225 2.42 5.64 -11.39
CA ILE A 225 3.20 5.70 -12.62
C ILE A 225 4.68 5.48 -12.31
N TYR A 226 5.24 6.25 -11.37
CA TYR A 226 6.63 6.16 -10.95
C TYR A 226 7.00 4.76 -10.44
N HIS A 227 6.15 4.15 -9.62
CA HIS A 227 6.38 2.79 -9.11
C HIS A 227 6.42 1.74 -10.22
N ILE A 228 5.59 1.86 -11.25
CA ILE A 228 5.59 0.94 -12.39
C ILE A 228 6.83 1.19 -13.25
N TYR A 229 7.12 2.45 -13.60
CA TYR A 229 8.28 2.86 -14.41
C TYR A 229 9.61 2.35 -13.84
N HIS A 230 9.78 2.47 -12.53
CA HIS A 230 11.01 2.08 -11.84
C HIS A 230 10.92 0.68 -11.21
N LEU A 231 9.88 -0.09 -11.53
CA LEU A 231 9.64 -1.44 -11.03
C LEU A 231 9.81 -1.56 -9.51
N LYS A 232 9.39 -0.52 -8.78
CA LYS A 232 9.54 -0.47 -7.31
C LYS A 232 8.75 -1.58 -6.61
N PHE A 233 7.71 -2.11 -7.28
CA PHE A 233 6.97 -3.26 -6.82
C PHE A 233 7.79 -4.57 -6.76
N LEU A 234 8.96 -4.63 -7.40
CA LEU A 234 9.89 -5.76 -7.25
C LEU A 234 10.75 -5.65 -5.97
N MET A 235 10.85 -4.46 -5.37
CA MET A 235 11.68 -4.18 -4.20
C MET A 235 10.91 -4.12 -2.88
N SER A 236 9.57 -3.98 -2.95
CA SER A 236 8.68 -3.71 -1.82
C SER A 236 8.21 -4.94 -1.06
#